data_AF-A0A7C5VGI2-F1
#
_entry.id   AF-A0A7C5VGI2-F1
#
_cell.length_a   1.000
_cell.length_b   1.000
_cell.length_c   1.000
_cell.angle_alpha   90.00
_cell.angle_beta   90.00
_cell.angle_gamma   90.00
#
_symmetry.space_group_name_H-M   'P 1'
#
loop_
_entity.id
_entity.type
_entity.pdbx_description
1 polymer ?
#
loop_
_entity_poly.entity_id
_entity_poly.type
_entity_poly.pdbx_seq_one_letter_code
_entity_poly.pdbx_strand_id
1 'polypeptide(L)' 'PYALSALRPSGGVVHVHEVVNRDDVEAFAGEVVRRARDLGYAAAPVWVREVKSYSPEQVHVVVDLLAVRRS' A
#
# COMPACT_ATOMS: atom_id res chain seq x y z
N PRO A 1 1.68 -4.81 -9.90
CA PRO A 1 3.14 -4.71 -10.23
C PRO A 1 3.54 -3.51 -11.12
N TYR A 2 2.65 -3.00 -11.99
CA TYR A 2 3.00 -1.90 -12.92
C TYR A 2 3.36 -0.58 -12.23
N ALA A 3 2.70 -0.21 -11.14
CA ALA A 3 2.99 1.02 -10.40
C ALA A 3 4.41 1.03 -9.79
N LEU A 4 4.83 -0.10 -9.19
CA LEU A 4 6.18 -0.22 -8.60
C LEU A 4 7.28 -0.18 -9.67
N SER A 5 7.06 -0.82 -10.82
CA SER A 5 8.03 -0.79 -11.93
C SER A 5 8.21 0.59 -12.57
N ALA A 6 7.26 1.51 -12.36
CA ALA A 6 7.34 2.88 -12.87
C ALA A 6 8.13 3.82 -11.93
N LEU A 7 8.53 3.34 -10.75
CA LEU A 7 9.34 4.13 -9.82
C LEU A 7 10.73 4.40 -10.41
N ARG A 8 11.26 5.58 -10.10
CA ARG A 8 12.67 5.91 -10.38
C ARG A 8 13.60 4.98 -9.60
N PRO A 9 14.89 4.85 -9.98
CA PRO A 9 15.86 4.09 -9.21
C PRO A 9 15.98 4.53 -7.74
N SER A 10 15.79 5.83 -7.47
CA SER A 10 15.74 6.41 -6.12
C SER A 10 14.49 6.01 -5.31
N GLY A 11 13.55 5.28 -5.92
CA GLY A 11 12.25 4.94 -5.36
C GLY A 11 11.22 6.06 -5.46
N GLY A 12 10.15 5.91 -4.70
CA GLY A 12 9.05 6.86 -4.58
C GLY A 12 7.91 6.35 -3.70
N VAL A 13 6.84 7.14 -3.60
CA VAL A 13 5.64 6.78 -2.86
C VAL A 13 4.56 6.31 -3.83
N VAL A 14 3.92 5.18 -3.51
CA VAL A 14 2.76 4.65 -4.23
C VAL A 14 1.55 4.73 -3.33
N HIS A 15 0.48 5.36 -3.81
CA HIS A 15 -0.81 5.44 -3.12
C HIS A 15 -1.66 4.24 -3.52
N VAL A 16 -1.84 3.29 -2.60
CA VAL A 16 -2.61 2.07 -2.86
C VAL A 16 -4.00 2.23 -2.26
N HIS A 17 -5.01 2.25 -3.13
CA HIS A 17 -6.42 2.37 -2.78
C HIS A 17 -7.10 1.01 -2.80
N GLU A 18 -7.92 0.71 -1.80
CA GLU A 18 -8.78 -0.48 -1.80
C GLU A 18 -10.01 -0.27 -0.92
N VAL A 19 -11.09 -1.01 -1.20
CA VAL A 19 -12.21 -1.17 -0.27
C VAL A 19 -12.01 -2.46 0.53
N VAL A 20 -11.90 -2.33 1.84
CA VAL A 20 -11.66 -3.45 2.76
C VAL A 20 -12.72 -3.47 3.85
N ASN A 21 -12.86 -4.58 4.57
CA ASN A 21 -13.58 -4.54 5.84
C ASN A 21 -12.80 -3.66 6.83
N ARG A 22 -13.52 -2.96 7.69
CA ARG A 22 -12.93 -2.03 8.67
C ARG A 22 -11.90 -2.70 9.57
N ASP A 23 -12.16 -3.95 9.97
CA ASP A 23 -11.26 -4.73 10.83
C ASP A 23 -10.02 -5.27 10.08
N ASP A 24 -10.02 -5.23 8.74
CA ASP A 24 -8.95 -5.76 7.88
C ASP A 24 -7.95 -4.67 7.43
N VAL A 25 -8.10 -3.42 7.87
CA VAL A 25 -7.27 -2.29 7.42
C VAL A 25 -5.77 -2.53 7.67
N GLU A 26 -5.40 -2.99 8.86
CA GLU A 26 -4.00 -3.27 9.19
C GLU A 26 -3.46 -4.48 8.42
N ALA A 27 -4.28 -5.52 8.26
CA ALA A 27 -3.93 -6.71 7.49
C ALA A 27 -3.66 -6.36 6.02
N PHE A 28 -4.50 -5.52 5.42
CA PHE A 28 -4.32 -5.00 4.07
C PHE A 28 -3.01 -4.21 3.92
N ALA A 29 -2.71 -3.30 4.86
CA ALA A 29 -1.45 -2.55 4.83
C ALA A 29 -0.23 -3.47 4.92
N GLY A 30 -0.28 -4.48 5.80
CA GLY A 30 0.75 -5.52 5.91
C GLY A 30 0.93 -6.31 4.60
N GLU A 31 -0.17 -6.66 3.94
CA GLU A 31 -0.14 -7.33 2.65
C GLU A 31 0.50 -6.48 1.56
N VAL A 32 0.13 -5.19 1.46
CA VAL A 32 0.71 -4.24 0.50
C VAL A 32 2.24 -4.19 0.64
N VAL A 33 2.73 -4.08 1.87
CA VAL A 33 4.17 -4.06 2.18
C VAL A 33 4.83 -5.38 1.80
N ARG A 34 4.23 -6.52 2.18
CA ARG A 34 4.75 -7.85 1.86
C ARG A 34 4.87 -8.05 0.35
N ARG A 35 3.81 -7.76 -0.40
CA ARG A 35 3.79 -7.90 -1.86
C ARG A 35 4.87 -7.04 -2.53
N ALA A 36 5.10 -5.81 -2.06
CA ALA A 36 6.18 -4.97 -2.59
C ALA A 36 7.57 -5.56 -2.30
N ARG A 37 7.77 -6.14 -1.12
CA ARG A 37 9.03 -6.81 -0.75
C ARG A 37 9.29 -8.07 -1.58
N ASP A 38 8.26 -8.89 -1.81
CA ASP A 38 8.34 -10.08 -2.65
C ASP A 38 8.73 -9.74 -4.10
N LEU A 39 8.41 -8.52 -4.55
CA LEU A 39 8.79 -7.98 -5.85
C LEU A 39 10.20 -7.34 -5.88
N GLY A 40 10.99 -7.49 -4.81
CA GLY A 40 12.36 -6.99 -4.73
C GLY A 40 12.49 -5.52 -4.32
N TYR A 41 11.47 -4.93 -3.70
CA TYR A 41 11.54 -3.55 -3.19
C TYR A 41 11.83 -3.54 -1.68
N ALA A 42 12.65 -2.60 -1.24
CA ALA A 42 12.59 -2.15 0.15
C ALA A 42 11.32 -1.31 0.29
N ALA A 43 10.40 -1.74 1.16
CA ALA A 43 9.09 -1.11 1.29
C ALA A 43 8.69 -0.93 2.75
N ALA A 44 8.09 0.23 3.04
CA ALA A 44 7.53 0.59 4.34
C ALA A 44 6.27 1.45 4.16
N PRO A 45 5.24 1.26 4.99
CA PRO A 45 4.08 2.13 4.97
C PRO A 45 4.47 3.47 5.60
N VAL A 46 4.18 4.56 4.90
CA VAL A 46 4.31 5.92 5.43
C VAL A 46 3.04 6.26 6.19
N TRP A 47 1.88 6.05 5.55
CA TRP A 47 0.56 6.28 6.13
C TRP A 47 -0.44 5.19 5.72
N VAL A 48 -1.41 4.95 6.60
CA VAL A 48 -2.61 4.15 6.36
C VAL A 48 -3.81 5.00 6.77
N ARG A 49 -4.75 5.23 5.87
CA ARG A 49 -5.87 6.16 6.10
C ARG A 49 -7.17 5.59 5.59
N GLU A 50 -8.19 5.55 6.44
CA GLU A 50 -9.58 5.46 5.98
C GLU A 50 -9.98 6.81 5.35
N VAL A 51 -10.32 6.82 4.07
CA VAL A 51 -10.66 8.07 3.35
C VAL A 51 -12.15 8.23 3.12
N LYS A 52 -12.92 7.13 3.14
CA LYS A 52 -14.38 7.17 2.99
C LYS A 52 -14.99 5.89 3.57
N SER A 53 -16.10 6.02 4.30
CA SER A 53 -16.94 4.87 4.63
C SER A 53 -17.76 4.44 3.41
N TYR A 54 -17.72 3.16 3.07
CA TYR A 54 -18.46 2.60 1.94
C TYR A 54 -19.76 1.91 2.40
N SER A 55 -19.71 1.26 3.57
CA SER A 55 -20.84 0.70 4.31
C SER A 55 -20.50 0.72 5.82
N PRO A 56 -21.38 0.24 6.73
CA PRO A 56 -21.01 0.11 8.14
C PRO A 56 -19.75 -0.73 8.37
N GLU A 57 -19.58 -1.79 7.58
CA GLU A 57 -18.50 -2.77 7.73
C GLU A 57 -17.32 -2.50 6.78
N GLN A 58 -17.52 -1.70 5.72
CA GLN A 58 -16.51 -1.49 4.68
C GLN A 58 -16.03 -0.04 4.59
N VAL A 59 -14.73 0.10 4.41
CA VAL A 59 -14.03 1.39 4.30
C VAL A 59 -13.13 1.40 3.08
N HIS A 60 -13.10 2.54 2.38
CA HIS A 60 -12.07 2.82 1.40
C HIS A 60 -10.83 3.27 2.17
N VAL A 61 -9.77 2.48 2.07
CA VAL A 61 -8.46 2.74 2.69
C VAL A 61 -7.45 3.15 1.63
N VAL A 62 -6.53 4.03 2.03
CA VAL A 62 -5.32 4.37 1.26
C VAL A 62 -4.09 4.03 2.07
N VAL A 63 -3.18 3.28 1.46
CA VAL A 63 -1.84 3.00 2.01
C VAL A 63 -0.82 3.74 1.17
N ASP A 64 -0.15 4.70 1.79
CA ASP A 64 0.98 5.42 1.18
C ASP A 64 2.24 4.58 1.42
N LEU A 65 2.71 3.90 0.38
CA LEU A 65 3.84 2.99 0.46
C LEU A 65 5.10 3.66 -0.09
N LEU A 66 6.09 3.90 0.75
CA LEU A 66 7.44 4.22 0.29
C LEU A 66 8.08 2.92 -0.23
N ALA A 67 8.51 2.92 -1.49
CA ALA A 67 9.19 1.78 -2.10
C ALA A 67 10.43 2.22 -2.87
N VAL A 68 11.53 1.48 -2.68
CA VAL A 68 12.81 1.66 -3.38
C VAL A 68 13.25 0.31 -3.91
N ARG A 69 13.63 0.23 -5.20
CA ARG A 69 14.07 -1.03 -5.79
C ARG A 69 15.39 -1.47 -5.15
N ARG A 70 15.49 -2.72 -4.71
CA ARG A 70 16.77 -3.29 -4.26
C ARG A 70 17.58 -3.63 -5.52
N SER A 71 18.80 -3.09 -5.59
CA SER A 71 19.78 -3.37 -6.64
C SER A 71 20.21 -4.83 -6.64
#